data_AF-A0A2S2C074-F1
#
_entry.id   AF-A0A2S2C074-F1
#
_cell.length_a   1.000
_cell.length_b   1.000
_cell.length_c   1.000
_cell.angle_alpha   90.00
_cell.angle_beta   90.00
_cell.angle_gamma   90.00
#
_symmetry.space_group_name_H-M   'P 1'
#
loop_
_entity.id
_entity.type
_entity.pdbx_description
1 polymer ?
#
loop_
_entity_poly.entity_id
_entity_poly.type
_entity_poly.pdbx_seq_one_letter_code
_entity_poly.pdbx_strand_id
1 'polypeptide(L)'
;MDALGSISLHGLVASAPATVRELRTFISARGHGIGDKVDTGGKPKSKPPCNVAAIDASDLETWMLVEWASYAGVEVRGAGRFWRVGGRVAGLVSDDVTPVQVVADRLLHAMSQPDWVEPEGMHEALNDCRVRHIEQWPSLMDVLMDVRC
;
A
#
# COMPACT_ATOMS: atom_id res chain seq x y z
N MET A 1 -2.46 -4.84 22.11
CA MET A 1 -2.64 -6.23 21.65
C MET A 1 -2.56 -6.12 20.15
N ASP A 2 -1.34 -6.27 19.66
CA ASP A 2 -0.89 -5.66 18.41
C ASP A 2 -1.31 -6.58 17.27
N ALA A 3 -2.31 -6.15 16.50
CA ALA A 3 -2.89 -6.95 15.43
C ALA A 3 -1.85 -7.36 14.35
N LEU A 4 -0.70 -6.69 14.31
CA LEU A 4 0.42 -7.00 13.41
C LEU A 4 1.67 -7.59 14.10
N GLY A 5 1.53 -8.16 15.30
CA GLY A 5 2.62 -8.83 16.01
C GLY A 5 3.62 -9.52 15.07
N SER A 6 4.82 -8.93 15.00
CA SER A 6 6.01 -9.36 14.25
C SER A 6 5.90 -9.50 12.71
N ILE A 7 5.22 -8.63 11.95
CA ILE A 7 5.57 -8.53 10.52
C ILE A 7 6.97 -7.92 10.42
N SER A 8 7.92 -8.66 9.83
CA SER A 8 9.25 -8.14 9.53
C SER A 8 9.17 -7.07 8.44
N LEU A 9 10.12 -6.13 8.44
CA LEU A 9 10.23 -5.15 7.36
C LEU A 9 10.25 -5.83 5.97
N HIS A 10 10.96 -6.95 5.84
CA HIS A 10 10.97 -7.74 4.61
C HIS A 10 9.57 -8.19 4.19
N GLY A 11 8.75 -8.67 5.14
CA GLY A 11 7.36 -9.05 4.87
C GLY A 11 6.48 -7.87 4.45
N LEU A 12 6.67 -6.69 5.04
CA LEU A 12 5.95 -5.47 4.66
C LEU A 12 6.28 -5.05 3.22
N VAL A 13 7.56 -5.04 2.86
CA VAL A 13 8.03 -4.70 1.52
C VAL A 13 7.56 -5.73 0.49
N ALA A 14 7.73 -7.03 0.78
CA ALA A 14 7.35 -8.11 -0.13
C ALA A 14 5.84 -8.15 -0.42
N SER A 15 5.02 -7.81 0.57
CA SER A 15 3.55 -7.80 0.42
C SER A 15 2.99 -6.50 -0.19
N ALA A 16 3.78 -5.43 -0.28
CA ALA A 16 3.29 -4.13 -0.76
C ALA A 16 2.61 -4.19 -2.14
N PRO A 17 3.14 -4.89 -3.17
CA PRO A 17 2.47 -5.00 -4.47
C PRO A 17 1.11 -5.70 -4.39
N ALA A 18 1.01 -6.74 -3.57
CA ALA A 18 -0.24 -7.48 -3.37
C ALA A 18 -1.26 -6.65 -2.60
N THR A 19 -0.83 -5.91 -1.57
CA THR A 19 -1.70 -4.98 -0.83
C THR A 19 -2.20 -3.84 -1.71
N VAL A 20 -1.35 -3.24 -2.54
CA VAL A 20 -1.79 -2.22 -3.51
C VAL A 20 -2.81 -2.82 -4.47
N ARG A 21 -2.57 -4.03 -4.99
CA ARG A 21 -3.53 -4.70 -5.87
C ARG A 21 -4.88 -4.92 -5.18
N GLU A 22 -4.87 -5.43 -3.95
CA GLU A 22 -6.08 -5.68 -3.18
C GLU A 22 -6.85 -4.39 -2.88
N LEU A 23 -6.16 -3.34 -2.43
CA LEU A 23 -6.73 -2.00 -2.23
C LEU A 23 -7.40 -1.47 -3.50
N ARG A 24 -6.80 -1.73 -4.67
CA ARG A 24 -7.39 -1.35 -5.95
C ARG A 24 -8.64 -2.12 -6.32
N THR A 25 -8.83 -3.34 -5.83
CA THR A 25 -10.11 -4.06 -6.02
C THR A 25 -11.27 -3.34 -5.34
N PHE A 26 -11.01 -2.67 -4.20
CA PHE A 26 -12.03 -1.90 -3.48
C PHE A 26 -12.43 -0.59 -4.18
N ILE A 27 -11.62 -0.07 -5.12
CA ILE A 27 -11.92 1.16 -5.87
C ILE A 27 -13.16 0.97 -6.75
N SER A 28 -13.19 -0.14 -7.49
CA SER A 28 -14.25 -0.46 -8.47
C SER A 28 -15.35 -1.35 -7.92
N ALA A 29 -15.19 -1.88 -6.70
CA ALA A 29 -16.18 -2.73 -6.06
C ALA A 29 -17.50 -1.96 -5.83
N ARG A 30 -18.38 -2.02 -6.82
CA ARG A 30 -19.83 -1.88 -6.65
C ARG A 30 -20.31 -2.96 -5.67
N GLY A 31 -20.19 -2.70 -4.37
CA GLY A 31 -20.92 -3.42 -3.33
C GLY A 31 -20.28 -4.68 -2.75
N HIS A 32 -19.07 -4.59 -2.20
CA HIS A 32 -18.77 -5.40 -1.02
C HIS A 32 -19.13 -4.59 0.22
N GLY A 33 -20.30 -4.91 0.78
CA GLY A 33 -20.84 -4.25 1.95
C GLY A 33 -19.97 -4.50 3.17
N ILE A 34 -19.13 -3.53 3.51
CA ILE A 34 -18.69 -3.33 4.89
C ILE A 34 -19.60 -2.21 5.41
N GLY A 35 -20.41 -2.59 6.40
CA GLY A 35 -21.63 -1.90 6.77
C GLY A 35 -21.42 -0.46 7.16
N ASP A 36 -22.33 0.40 6.69
CA ASP A 36 -22.50 1.72 7.27
C ASP A 36 -24.01 1.95 7.41
N LYS A 37 -24.54 1.69 8.61
CA LYS A 37 -25.82 2.25 9.02
C LYS A 37 -25.56 3.71 9.37
N VAL A 38 -25.54 4.57 8.36
CA VAL A 38 -25.66 6.02 8.56
C VAL A 38 -27.11 6.39 8.32
N ASP A 39 -27.87 6.49 9.40
CA ASP A 39 -29.12 7.23 9.40
C ASP A 39 -28.78 8.71 9.27
N THR A 40 -28.80 9.23 8.03
CA THR A 40 -28.91 10.67 7.80
C THR A 40 -30.03 10.91 6.81
N GLY A 41 -31.10 11.51 7.33
CA GLY A 41 -32.23 11.98 6.53
C GLY A 41 -31.76 12.82 5.35
N GLY A 42 -32.28 12.48 4.18
CA GLY A 42 -32.29 13.31 2.97
C GLY A 42 -30.91 13.63 2.36
N LYS A 43 -30.28 12.69 1.64
CA LYS A 43 -29.10 12.95 0.79
C LYS A 43 -29.11 12.07 -0.50
N PRO A 44 -28.36 12.48 -1.54
CA PRO A 44 -28.65 12.14 -2.94
C PRO A 44 -28.51 10.64 -3.25
N LYS A 45 -29.38 10.15 -4.16
CA LYS A 45 -29.57 8.74 -4.54
C LYS A 45 -28.37 8.02 -5.19
N SER A 46 -27.22 8.67 -5.35
CA SER A 46 -26.05 8.07 -6.01
C SER A 46 -24.92 7.86 -5.01
N LYS A 47 -24.59 6.60 -4.73
CA LYS A 47 -23.28 6.27 -4.15
C LYS A 47 -22.18 6.82 -5.06
N PRO A 48 -21.05 7.33 -4.52
CA PRO A 48 -19.92 7.75 -5.34
C PRO A 48 -19.53 6.64 -6.32
N PRO A 49 -19.11 6.97 -7.56
CA PRO A 49 -18.81 5.97 -8.57
C PRO A 49 -17.61 5.08 -8.21
N CYS A 50 -16.79 5.49 -7.24
CA CYS A 50 -15.62 4.79 -6.75
C CYS A 50 -15.41 5.01 -5.24
N ASN A 51 -14.69 4.09 -4.60
CA ASN A 51 -14.27 4.23 -3.21
C ASN A 51 -13.00 5.09 -3.11
N VAL A 52 -13.16 6.38 -2.81
CA VAL A 52 -12.03 7.33 -2.72
C VAL A 52 -11.04 6.93 -1.63
N ALA A 53 -11.50 6.42 -0.49
CA ALA A 53 -10.60 5.98 0.58
C ALA A 53 -9.68 4.84 0.13
N ALA A 54 -10.16 3.94 -0.73
CA ALA A 54 -9.34 2.86 -1.30
C ALA A 54 -8.30 3.39 -2.30
N ILE A 55 -8.63 4.45 -3.05
CA ILE A 55 -7.65 5.15 -3.92
C ILE A 55 -6.56 5.74 -3.04
N ASP A 56 -6.94 6.54 -2.04
CA ASP A 56 -6.00 7.22 -1.15
C ASP A 56 -5.09 6.23 -0.42
N ALA A 57 -5.64 5.11 0.07
CA ALA A 57 -4.87 4.05 0.71
C ALA A 57 -3.89 3.36 -0.27
N SER A 58 -4.35 3.01 -1.48
CA SER A 58 -3.48 2.43 -2.51
C SER A 58 -2.33 3.37 -2.88
N ASP A 59 -2.62 4.65 -2.98
CA ASP A 59 -1.67 5.67 -3.39
C ASP A 59 -0.70 6.00 -2.24
N LEU A 60 -1.17 6.01 -1.00
CA LEU A 60 -0.34 6.12 0.20
C LEU A 60 0.63 4.96 0.34
N GLU A 61 0.17 3.71 0.19
CA GLU A 61 1.03 2.52 0.23
C GLU A 61 2.12 2.58 -0.86
N THR A 62 1.74 3.00 -2.07
CA THR A 62 2.66 3.20 -3.19
C THR A 62 3.70 4.29 -2.89
N TRP A 63 3.25 5.43 -2.38
CA TRP A 63 4.14 6.54 -2.03
C TRP A 63 5.12 6.15 -0.92
N MET A 64 4.64 5.50 0.15
CA MET A 64 5.46 5.06 1.27
C MET A 64 6.58 4.12 0.81
N LEU A 65 6.26 3.12 -0.01
CA LEU A 65 7.26 2.21 -0.55
C LEU A 65 8.32 2.95 -1.39
N VAL A 66 7.88 3.85 -2.26
CA VAL A 66 8.79 4.61 -3.14
C VAL A 66 9.67 5.59 -2.36
N GLU A 67 9.11 6.27 -1.37
CA GLU A 67 9.83 7.24 -0.53
C GLU A 67 10.93 6.52 0.25
N TRP A 68 10.59 5.42 0.94
CA TRP A 68 11.56 4.64 1.71
C TRP A 68 12.58 3.93 0.84
N ALA A 69 12.19 3.41 -0.34
CA ALA A 69 13.15 2.89 -1.30
C ALA A 69 14.15 3.96 -1.74
N SER A 70 13.67 5.17 -2.04
CA SER A 70 14.53 6.30 -2.42
C SER A 70 15.48 6.69 -1.28
N TYR A 71 14.97 6.73 -0.05
CA TYR A 71 15.76 7.04 1.15
C TYR A 71 16.82 5.97 1.45
N ALA A 72 16.51 4.70 1.16
CA ALA A 72 17.46 3.58 1.21
C ALA A 72 18.46 3.56 0.03
N GLY A 73 18.45 4.57 -0.85
CA GLY A 73 19.36 4.66 -1.99
C GLY A 73 18.99 3.76 -3.18
N VAL A 74 17.78 3.20 -3.20
CA VAL A 74 17.29 2.34 -4.27
C VAL A 74 16.78 3.18 -5.43
N GLU A 75 17.26 2.90 -6.64
CA GLU A 75 16.84 3.61 -7.84
C GLU A 75 15.38 3.28 -8.21
N VAL A 76 14.54 4.31 -8.29
CA VAL A 76 13.11 4.21 -8.64
C VAL A 76 12.88 4.52 -10.13
N ARG A 77 13.82 5.18 -10.82
CA ARG A 77 13.70 5.44 -12.26
C ARG A 77 13.63 4.13 -13.04
N GLY A 78 12.82 4.14 -14.09
CA GLY A 78 12.59 2.98 -14.94
C GLY A 78 11.76 1.86 -14.29
N ALA A 79 11.20 2.04 -13.09
CA ALA A 79 10.27 1.08 -12.51
C ALA A 79 8.90 1.06 -13.23
N GLY A 80 8.52 2.18 -13.86
CA GLY A 80 7.29 2.31 -14.63
C GLY A 80 6.66 3.69 -14.49
N ARG A 81 5.35 3.78 -14.71
CA ARG A 81 4.60 5.06 -14.68
C ARG A 81 3.91 5.27 -13.34
N PHE A 82 4.41 6.23 -12.58
CA PHE A 82 3.76 6.74 -11.37
C PHE A 82 3.06 8.06 -11.64
N TRP A 83 1.95 8.30 -10.95
CA TRP A 83 1.37 9.64 -10.85
C TRP A 83 2.27 10.48 -9.94
N ARG A 84 2.50 11.75 -10.31
CA ARG A 84 3.42 12.62 -9.58
C ARG A 84 2.81 13.99 -9.31
N VAL A 85 3.06 14.52 -8.12
CA VAL A 85 2.68 15.88 -7.71
C VAL A 85 3.93 16.57 -7.17
N GLY A 86 4.28 17.73 -7.71
CA GLY A 86 5.51 18.44 -7.31
C GLY A 86 6.80 17.61 -7.50
N GLY A 87 6.83 16.71 -8.48
CA GLY A 87 7.96 15.81 -8.76
C GLY A 87 8.01 14.55 -7.89
N ARG A 88 7.23 14.46 -6.81
CA ARG A 88 7.15 13.29 -5.93
C ARG A 88 6.11 12.30 -6.44
N VAL A 89 6.32 11.01 -6.21
CA VAL A 89 5.29 10.00 -6.48
C VAL A 89 4.11 10.27 -5.57
N ALA A 90 2.90 10.24 -6.14
CA ALA A 90 1.66 10.44 -5.40
C ALA A 90 0.72 9.23 -5.55
N GLY A 91 1.07 8.23 -6.36
CA GLY A 91 0.22 7.08 -6.64
C GLY A 91 0.55 6.39 -7.97
N LEU A 92 -0.34 5.51 -8.44
CA LEU A 92 -0.23 4.91 -9.78
C LEU A 92 -1.16 5.59 -10.79
N VAL A 93 -0.70 5.69 -12.04
CA VAL A 93 -1.46 6.29 -13.15
C VAL A 93 -2.62 5.40 -13.62
N SER A 94 -2.52 4.09 -13.37
CA SER A 94 -3.46 3.06 -13.82
C SER A 94 -3.45 1.89 -12.85
N ASP A 95 -4.35 0.92 -13.04
CA ASP A 95 -4.42 -0.31 -12.22
C ASP A 95 -3.24 -1.27 -12.40
N ASP A 96 -2.31 -0.93 -13.30
CA ASP A 96 -1.02 -1.59 -13.40
C ASP A 96 -0.16 -1.38 -12.14
N VAL A 97 0.01 -2.46 -11.37
CA VAL A 97 0.83 -2.50 -10.15
C VAL A 97 2.29 -2.90 -10.40
N THR A 98 2.69 -3.18 -11.65
CA THR A 98 4.08 -3.51 -11.99
C THR A 98 5.10 -2.49 -11.48
N PRO A 99 4.85 -1.17 -11.49
CA PRO A 99 5.80 -0.21 -10.93
C PRO A 99 6.08 -0.42 -9.44
N VAL A 100 5.06 -0.81 -8.65
CA VAL A 100 5.21 -1.13 -7.23
C VAL A 100 6.00 -2.41 -7.05
N GLN A 101 5.71 -3.44 -7.87
CA GLN A 101 6.46 -4.70 -7.86
C GLN A 101 7.94 -4.48 -8.12
N VAL A 102 8.29 -3.71 -9.15
CA VAL A 102 9.70 -3.46 -9.50
C VAL A 102 10.42 -2.70 -8.38
N VAL A 103 9.77 -1.73 -7.72
CA VAL A 103 10.37 -1.02 -6.58
C VAL A 103 10.55 -1.96 -5.39
N ALA A 104 9.55 -2.78 -5.07
CA ALA A 104 9.63 -3.77 -4.00
C ALA A 104 10.78 -4.74 -4.24
N ASP A 105 10.88 -5.33 -5.44
CA ASP A 105 11.94 -6.29 -5.78
C ASP A 105 13.34 -5.67 -5.66
N ARG A 106 13.52 -4.42 -6.12
CA ARG A 106 14.80 -3.70 -5.99
C ARG A 106 15.15 -3.43 -4.53
N LEU A 107 14.17 -3.05 -3.73
CA LEU A 107 14.37 -2.80 -2.31
C LEU A 107 14.68 -4.10 -1.56
N LEU A 108 13.97 -5.19 -1.83
CA LEU A 108 14.28 -6.52 -1.28
C LEU A 108 15.68 -6.97 -1.68
N HIS A 109 16.09 -6.72 -2.92
CA HIS A 109 17.44 -7.00 -3.37
C HIS A 109 18.48 -6.19 -2.59
N ALA A 110 18.23 -4.90 -2.36
CA ALA A 110 19.10 -4.06 -1.52
C ALA A 110 19.15 -4.59 -0.09
N MET A 111 18.01 -4.96 0.51
CA MET A 111 17.91 -5.53 1.85
C MET A 111 18.69 -6.85 2.02
N SER A 112 18.89 -7.59 0.92
CA SER A 112 19.69 -8.82 0.93
C SER A 112 21.21 -8.60 0.89
N GLN A 113 21.67 -7.36 0.70
CA GLN A 113 23.09 -7.05 0.66
C GLN A 113 23.70 -7.03 2.07
N PRO A 114 24.94 -7.53 2.27
CA PRO A 114 25.57 -7.62 3.59
C PRO A 114 25.80 -6.26 4.29
N ASP A 115 25.91 -5.19 3.52
CA ASP A 115 26.15 -3.82 3.97
C ASP A 115 24.87 -3.00 4.08
N TRP A 116 23.71 -3.60 3.81
CA TRP A 116 22.44 -2.90 3.93
C TRP A 116 22.13 -2.61 5.39
N VAL A 117 21.78 -1.36 5.64
CA VAL A 117 21.33 -0.89 6.94
C VAL A 117 19.93 -0.36 6.77
N GLU A 118 19.01 -0.84 7.59
CA GLU A 118 17.66 -0.33 7.64
C GLU A 118 17.66 1.17 7.96
N PRO A 119 17.05 2.02 7.12
CA PRO A 119 16.89 3.42 7.45
C PRO A 119 16.01 3.61 8.69
N GLU A 120 16.44 4.49 9.59
CA GLU A 120 15.73 4.75 10.85
C GLU A 120 14.25 5.13 10.60
N GLY A 121 13.34 4.45 11.29
CA GLY A 121 11.89 4.69 11.21
C GLY A 121 11.17 4.00 10.04
N MET A 122 11.89 3.33 9.12
CA MET A 122 11.27 2.68 7.95
C MET A 122 10.28 1.58 8.34
N HIS A 123 10.70 0.65 9.22
CA HIS A 123 9.82 -0.44 9.65
C HIS A 123 8.58 0.08 10.39
N GLU A 124 8.75 0.97 11.36
CA GLU A 124 7.63 1.57 12.10
C GLU A 124 6.64 2.27 11.16
N ALA A 125 7.14 3.11 10.24
CA ALA A 125 6.29 3.87 9.33
C ALA A 125 5.49 2.98 8.36
N LEU A 126 6.13 1.94 7.80
CA LEU A 126 5.45 0.98 6.93
C LEU A 126 4.46 0.10 7.71
N ASN A 127 4.82 -0.31 8.93
CA ASN A 127 3.94 -1.09 9.78
C ASN A 127 2.69 -0.29 10.16
N ASP A 128 2.85 0.96 10.60
CA ASP A 128 1.74 1.84 10.97
C ASP A 128 0.80 2.12 9.80
N CYS A 129 1.35 2.34 8.60
CA CYS A 129 0.57 2.46 7.38
C CYS A 129 -0.27 1.20 7.16
N ARG A 130 0.34 0.03 7.32
CA ARG A 130 -0.34 -1.25 7.12
C ARG A 130 -1.39 -1.55 8.20
N VAL A 131 -1.14 -1.21 9.47
CA VAL A 131 -2.14 -1.33 10.55
C VAL A 131 -3.40 -0.55 10.17
N ARG A 132 -3.27 0.71 9.77
CA ARG A 132 -4.41 1.56 9.39
C ARG A 132 -5.19 0.98 8.22
N HIS A 133 -4.49 0.45 7.22
CA HIS A 133 -5.14 -0.22 6.09
C HIS A 133 -5.93 -1.45 6.54
N ILE A 134 -5.40 -2.29 7.42
CA ILE A 134 -6.09 -3.49 7.93
C ILE A 134 -7.30 -3.13 8.80
N GLU A 135 -7.19 -2.12 9.65
CA GLU A 135 -8.30 -1.64 10.47
C GLU A 135 -9.51 -1.25 9.60
N GLN A 136 -9.23 -0.66 8.44
CA GLN A 136 -10.25 -0.25 7.48
C GLN A 136 -10.70 -1.39 6.53
N TRP A 137 -9.78 -2.27 6.12
CA TRP A 137 -10.03 -3.41 5.23
C TRP A 137 -9.41 -4.70 5.81
N PRO A 138 -10.12 -5.40 6.71
CA PRO A 138 -9.56 -6.56 7.42
C PRO A 138 -9.07 -7.70 6.53
N SER A 139 -9.61 -7.85 5.31
CA SER A 139 -9.14 -8.87 4.34
C SER A 139 -7.70 -8.66 3.88
N LEU A 140 -7.12 -7.48 4.07
CA LEU A 140 -5.69 -7.24 3.84
C LEU A 140 -4.80 -8.07 4.77
N MET A 141 -5.34 -8.57 5.89
CA MET A 141 -4.62 -9.51 6.74
C MET A 141 -4.29 -10.82 6.00
N ASP A 142 -5.20 -11.31 5.17
CA ASP A 142 -4.98 -12.54 4.40
C ASP A 142 -3.84 -12.36 3.41
N VAL A 143 -3.80 -11.21 2.72
CA VAL A 143 -2.71 -10.82 1.81
C VAL A 143 -1.35 -10.79 2.51
N LEU A 144 -1.30 -10.36 3.76
CA LEU A 144 -0.07 -10.33 4.56
C LEU A 144 0.40 -11.70 4.99
N MET A 145 -0.53 -12.60 5.29
CA MET A 145 -0.22 -13.96 5.74
C MET A 145 0.23 -14.85 4.57
N ASP A 146 -0.33 -14.66 3.38
CA ASP A 146 0.04 -15.43 2.17
C ASP A 146 1.49 -15.21 1.72
N VAL A 147 2.07 -14.04 2.00
CA VAL A 147 3.46 -13.70 1.65
C VAL A 147 4.48 -14.26 2.65
N ARG A 148 4.02 -14.81 3.79
CA ARG A 148 4.89 -15.44 4.81
C ARG A 148 5.19 -16.92 4.53
N CYS A 149 4.65 -17.50 3.45
CA CYS A 149 4.89 -18.89 3.00
C CYS A 149 5.87 -18.94 1.82
#